data_AF-A0A946MVD7-F1
#
_entry.id   AF-A0A946MVD7-F1
#
_cell.length_a   1.000
_cell.length_b   1.000
_cell.length_c   1.000
_cell.angle_alpha   90.00
_cell.angle_beta   90.00
_cell.angle_gamma   90.00
#
_symmetry.space_group_name_H-M   'P 1'
#
loop_
_entity.id
_entity.type
_entity.pdbx_description
1 polymer ?
#
loop_
_entity_poly.entity_id
_entity_poly.type
_entity_poly.pdbx_seq_one_letter_code
_entity_poly.pdbx_strand_id
1 'polypeptide(L)'
;MSNTTTTKELNNMTAADLQSDIRTQEHAVVKLRLGVQMGSEKDSAKYVRAKKQLARMKTAQSNAKFEPKKNEDNVSQKSKKSVSSRSSKS
;
A
#
# COMPACT_ATOMS: atom_id res chain seq x y z
N MET A 1 -9.42 -0.68 12.95
CA MET A 1 -8.08 -0.68 12.33
C MET A 1 -8.25 -0.79 10.81
N SER A 2 -8.29 0.32 10.06
CA SER A 2 -8.23 0.25 8.59
C SER A 2 -6.84 0.67 8.14
N ASN A 3 -5.91 -0.27 8.12
CA ASN A 3 -4.58 -0.02 7.55
C ASN A 3 -4.75 0.01 6.03
N THR A 4 -4.97 1.20 5.47
CA THR A 4 -4.99 1.39 4.02
C THR A 4 -3.57 1.21 3.50
N THR A 5 -3.34 0.15 2.73
CA THR A 5 -2.06 -0.10 2.07
C THR A 5 -1.71 1.08 1.16
N THR A 6 -0.53 1.63 1.33
CA THR A 6 -0.04 2.76 0.55
C THR A 6 0.33 2.32 -0.87
N THR A 7 0.34 3.24 -1.82
CA THR A 7 0.76 2.93 -3.21
C THR A 7 2.17 2.35 -3.28
N LYS A 8 3.08 2.80 -2.40
CA LYS A 8 4.46 2.27 -2.33
C LYS A 8 4.47 0.80 -1.92
N GLU A 9 3.70 0.45 -0.90
CA GLU A 9 3.56 -0.95 -0.45
C GLU A 9 2.94 -1.82 -1.55
N LEU A 10 1.90 -1.33 -2.22
CA LEU A 10 1.24 -2.06 -3.33
C LEU A 10 2.19 -2.35 -4.50
N ASN A 11 3.10 -1.43 -4.84
CA ASN A 11 4.09 -1.63 -5.90
C ASN A 11 5.17 -2.66 -5.51
N ASN A 12 5.44 -2.81 -4.21
CA ASN A 12 6.43 -3.76 -3.71
C ASN A 12 5.89 -5.19 -3.63
N MET A 13 4.57 -5.38 -3.56
CA MET A 13 3.93 -6.70 -3.53
C MET A 13 4.15 -7.50 -4.82
N THR A 14 4.10 -8.83 -4.73
CA THR A 14 4.10 -9.70 -5.91
C THR A 14 2.76 -9.58 -6.65
N ALA A 15 2.75 -9.88 -7.95
CA ALA A 15 1.51 -9.84 -8.73
C ALA A 15 0.45 -10.82 -8.21
N ALA A 16 0.88 -11.97 -7.69
CA ALA A 16 0.01 -13.00 -7.13
C ALA A 16 -0.63 -12.53 -5.81
N ASP A 17 0.16 -11.98 -4.89
CA ASP A 17 -0.34 -11.44 -3.62
C ASP A 17 -1.28 -10.26 -3.86
N LEU A 18 -0.90 -9.35 -4.76
CA LEU A 18 -1.72 -8.20 -5.12
C LEU A 18 -3.07 -8.64 -5.74
N GLN A 19 -3.08 -9.72 -6.53
CA GLN A 19 -4.31 -10.27 -7.09
C GLN A 19 -5.22 -10.89 -6.02
N SER A 20 -4.64 -11.60 -5.05
CA SER A 20 -5.39 -12.14 -3.90
C SER A 20 -6.04 -11.01 -3.09
N ASP A 21 -5.27 -9.97 -2.80
CA ASP A 21 -5.75 -8.83 -2.02
C ASP A 21 -6.81 -8.02 -2.78
N ILE A 22 -6.67 -7.86 -4.10
CA ILE A 22 -7.71 -7.23 -4.94
C ILE A 22 -9.04 -7.97 -4.78
N ARG A 23 -9.06 -9.30 -4.88
CA ARG A 23 -10.29 -10.09 -4.72
C ARG A 23 -10.91 -9.87 -3.33
N THR A 24 -10.08 -9.91 -2.29
CA THR A 24 -10.54 -9.67 -0.91
C THR A 24 -11.16 -8.27 -0.77
N GLN A 25 -10.51 -7.26 -1.34
CA GLN A 25 -11.01 -5.88 -1.31
C GLN A 25 -12.29 -5.71 -2.15
N GLU A 26 -12.44 -6.42 -3.27
CA GLU A 26 -13.67 -6.43 -4.07
C GLU A 26 -14.86 -6.96 -3.26
N HIS A 27 -14.68 -8.10 -2.58
CA HIS A 27 -15.72 -8.64 -1.71
C HIS A 27 -16.11 -7.66 -0.59
N ALA A 28 -15.13 -6.99 0.02
CA ALA A 28 -15.40 -5.97 1.04
C ALA A 28 -16.20 -4.79 0.47
N VAL A 29 -15.84 -4.29 -0.72
CA VAL A 29 -16.55 -3.19 -1.39
C VAL A 29 -17.99 -3.59 -1.74
N VAL A 30 -18.23 -4.82 -2.21
CA VAL A 30 -19.58 -5.31 -2.51
C VAL A 30 -20.43 -5.41 -1.24
N LYS A 31 -19.87 -5.98 -0.16
CA LYS A 31 -20.56 -6.05 1.15
C LYS A 31 -20.93 -4.65 1.67
N LEU A 32 -19.99 -3.70 1.60
CA LEU A 32 -20.25 -2.31 2.00
C LEU A 32 -21.29 -1.64 1.11
N ARG A 33 -21.27 -1.87 -0.21
CA ARG A 33 -22.27 -1.34 -1.13
C ARG A 33 -23.67 -1.81 -0.76
N LEU A 34 -23.83 -3.13 -0.52
CA LEU A 34 -25.10 -3.71 -0.11
C LEU A 34 -25.56 -3.14 1.23
N GLY A 35 -24.66 -3.05 2.22
CA GLY A 35 -24.99 -2.47 3.52
C GLY A 35 -25.42 -1.00 3.44
N VAL A 36 -24.78 -0.20 2.59
CA VAL A 36 -25.18 1.19 2.35
C VAL A 36 -26.53 1.26 1.65
N GLN A 37 -26.77 0.42 0.64
CA GLN A 37 -28.05 0.39 -0.10
C GLN A 37 -29.22 -0.06 0.78
N MET A 38 -28.98 -1.00 1.70
CA MET A 38 -29.98 -1.48 2.65
C MET A 38 -30.14 -0.57 3.88
N GLY A 39 -29.36 0.52 3.97
CA GLY A 39 -29.35 1.42 5.14
C GLY A 39 -28.79 0.79 6.42
N SER A 40 -28.19 -0.40 6.34
CA SER A 40 -27.60 -1.10 7.49
C SER A 40 -26.19 -0.60 7.82
N GLU A 41 -25.43 -0.11 6.84
CA GLU A 41 -24.13 0.52 7.05
C GLU A 41 -24.31 2.05 7.09
N LYS A 42 -24.10 2.64 8.27
CA LYS A 42 -24.21 4.10 8.48
C LYS A 42 -23.02 4.88 7.93
N ASP A 43 -21.86 4.22 7.81
CA ASP A 43 -20.63 4.85 7.34
C ASP A 43 -20.47 4.69 5.82
N SER A 44 -21.14 5.56 5.08
CA SER A 44 -20.98 5.65 3.62
C SER A 44 -19.57 6.09 3.20
N ALA A 45 -18.85 6.82 4.06
CA ALA A 45 -17.47 7.24 3.79
C ALA A 45 -16.52 6.05 3.75
N LYS A 46 -16.77 5.01 4.55
CA LYS A 46 -16.03 3.74 4.52
C LYS A 46 -16.15 3.03 3.16
N TYR A 47 -17.35 3.00 2.57
CA TYR A 47 -17.55 2.49 1.20
C TYR A 47 -16.71 3.27 0.18
N VAL A 48 -16.74 4.61 0.25
CA VAL A 48 -15.96 5.47 -0.66
C VAL A 48 -14.46 5.23 -0.51
N ARG A 49 -13.96 5.11 0.73
CA ARG A 49 -12.54 4.81 1.00
C ARG A 49 -12.15 3.43 0.45
N ALA A 50 -12.97 2.41 0.69
CA ALA A 50 -12.73 1.06 0.19
C ALA A 50 -12.69 1.01 -1.35
N LYS A 51 -13.57 1.75 -2.02
CA LYS A 51 -13.59 1.88 -3.49
C LYS A 51 -12.32 2.58 -4.02
N LYS A 52 -11.88 3.65 -3.37
CA LYS A 52 -10.62 4.34 -3.71
C LYS A 52 -9.40 3.42 -3.55
N GLN A 53 -9.37 2.63 -2.48
CA GLN A 53 -8.29 1.66 -2.26
C GLN A 53 -8.27 0.60 -3.37
N LEU A 54 -9.43 0.04 -3.71
CA LEU A 54 -9.54 -0.93 -4.80
C LEU A 54 -9.03 -0.38 -6.13
N ALA A 55 -9.35 0.88 -6.44
CA ALA A 55 -8.84 1.54 -7.66
C ALA A 55 -7.31 1.61 -7.66
N ARG A 56 -6.68 2.00 -6.54
CA ARG A 56 -5.22 2.04 -6.41
C ARG A 56 -4.57 0.67 -6.61
N MET A 57 -5.16 -0.38 -6.04
CA MET A 57 -4.66 -1.74 -6.19
C MET A 57 -4.73 -2.22 -7.65
N LYS A 58 -5.82 -1.93 -8.36
CA LYS A 58 -5.96 -2.25 -9.79
C LYS A 58 -4.95 -1.49 -10.65
N THR A 59 -4.69 -0.22 -10.34
CA THR A 59 -3.63 0.57 -11.02
C THR A 59 -2.24 0.00 -10.75
N ALA A 60 -1.93 -0.38 -9.52
CA ALA A 60 -0.65 -1.03 -9.20
C ALA A 60 -0.49 -2.35 -9.98
N GLN A 61 -1.57 -3.14 -10.09
CA GLN A 61 -1.56 -4.39 -10.85
C GLN A 61 -1.37 -4.15 -12.36
N SER A 62 -2.00 -3.12 -12.94
CA SER A 62 -1.76 -2.77 -14.34
C SER A 62 -0.29 -2.38 -14.55
N ASN A 63 0.27 -1.54 -13.68
CA ASN A 63 1.66 -1.09 -13.80
C ASN A 63 2.66 -2.26 -13.69
N ALA A 64 2.41 -3.22 -12.79
CA ALA A 64 3.23 -4.42 -12.64
C ALA A 64 3.21 -5.35 -13.87
N LYS A 65 2.20 -5.24 -14.75
CA LYS A 65 2.14 -6.00 -16.01
C LYS A 65 2.95 -5.35 -17.14
N PHE A 66 3.09 -4.02 -17.11
CA PHE A 66 3.78 -3.26 -18.16
C PHE A 66 5.25 -3.01 -17.86
N GLU A 67 5.65 -2.98 -16.58
CA GLU A 67 7.03 -2.81 -16.17
C GLU A 67 7.55 -4.11 -15.52
N PRO A 68 8.39 -4.90 -16.19
CA PRO A 68 9.12 -5.96 -15.50
C PRO A 68 10.00 -5.28 -14.46
N LYS A 69 9.72 -5.54 -13.17
CA LYS A 69 10.48 -5.00 -12.04
C LYS A 69 11.97 -5.19 -12.29
N LYS A 70 12.69 -4.10 -12.52
CA LYS A 70 14.14 -4.05 -12.33
C LYS A 70 14.37 -4.31 -10.84
N ASN A 71 14.75 -5.53 -10.51
CA ASN A 71 15.30 -5.85 -9.20
C ASN A 71 16.61 -5.06 -9.09
N GLU A 72 16.54 -3.87 -8.49
CA GLU A 72 17.73 -3.25 -7.90
C GLU A 72 17.96 -3.92 -6.55
N ASP A 73 18.78 -4.98 -6.59
CA ASP A 73 19.75 -5.21 -5.52
C ASP A 73 20.55 -3.91 -5.28
N ASN A 74 21.00 -3.70 -4.03
CA ASN A 74 21.65 -2.49 -3.48
C ASN A 74 20.68 -1.36 -3.08
N VAL A 75 20.64 -0.87 -1.83
CA VAL A 75 21.78 -0.24 -1.17
C VAL A 75 21.76 -0.45 0.34
N SER A 76 22.77 -1.18 0.78
CA SER A 76 23.37 -1.06 2.11
C SER A 76 24.04 0.32 2.22
N GLN A 77 23.38 1.30 2.85
CA GLN A 77 24.03 2.54 3.31
C GLN A 77 23.43 2.99 4.65
N LYS A 78 23.80 2.29 5.72
CA LYS A 78 23.80 2.85 7.08
C LYS A 78 25.22 3.30 7.42
N SER A 79 25.67 4.40 6.81
CA SER A 79 26.96 5.00 7.13
C SER A 79 26.92 6.53 7.03
N LYS A 80 26.40 7.19 8.06
CA LYS A 80 26.76 8.55 8.49
C LYS A 80 26.44 8.63 10.00
N LYS A 81 27.20 9.19 10.93
CA LYS A 81 28.52 9.83 10.99
C LYS A 81 28.59 10.32 12.46
N SER A 82 29.30 9.67 13.38
CA SER A 82 29.61 10.28 14.68
C SER A 82 31.11 10.60 14.70
N VAL A 83 31.35 11.88 14.52
CA VAL A 83 32.63 12.54 14.33
C VAL A 83 33.46 12.43 15.61
N SER A 84 34.64 11.82 15.48
CA SER A 84 35.79 12.05 16.34
C SER A 84 36.27 13.49 16.16
N SER A 85 36.25 14.28 17.24
CA SER A 85 37.27 15.29 17.59
C SER A 85 36.76 16.25 18.68
N ARG A 86 37.39 16.22 19.86
CA ARG A 86 37.78 17.44 20.59
C ARG A 86 38.76 17.08 21.70
N SER A 87 40.05 17.23 21.36
CA SER A 87 41.06 17.61 22.33
C SER A 87 40.89 19.10 22.63
N SER A 88 40.97 19.47 23.90
CA SER A 88 41.34 20.82 24.31
C SER A 88 42.02 20.73 25.66
N LYS A 89 43.28 21.14 25.60
CA LYS A 89 44.32 21.24 26.60
C LYS A 89 44.07 22.48 27.47
N SER A 90 44.22 22.36 28.78
CA SER A 90 44.70 23.40 29.70
C SER A 90 45.14 22.72 30.98
#